data_AF-H9FA80-F1
#
_entry.id   AF-H9FA80-F1
#
_cell.length_a   1.000
_cell.length_b   1.000
_cell.length_c   1.000
_cell.angle_alpha   90.00
_cell.angle_beta   90.00
_cell.angle_gamma   90.00
#
_symmetry.space_group_name_H-M   'P 1'
#
loop_
_entity.id
_entity.type
_entity.pdbx_description
1 polymer ?
#
loop_
_entity_poly.entity_id
_entity_poly.type
_entity_poly.pdbx_seq_one_letter_code
_entity_poly.pdbx_strand_id
1 'polypeptide(L)' 'AWLDLLNLGEYKDIFIRHDIRGAELLHLERRDLKDLGIPKVGHVKRILQGIKELGRSTPQSEV' A
#
# COMPACT_ATOMS: atom_id res chain seq x y z
N ALA A 1 -11.27 -4.89 -2.18
CA ALA A 1 -9.90 -5.11 -1.65
C ALA A 1 -9.39 -3.80 -1.05
N TRP A 2 -8.33 -3.80 -0.23
CA TRP A 2 -7.89 -2.62 0.54
C TRP A 2 -7.66 -1.35 -0.32
N LEU A 3 -7.08 -1.49 -1.52
CA LEU A 3 -6.93 -0.37 -2.47
C LEU A 3 -8.28 0.23 -2.92
N ASP A 4 -9.33 -0.57 -3.04
CA ASP A 4 -10.67 -0.08 -3.42
C ASP A 4 -11.26 0.81 -2.32
N LEU A 5 -11.01 0.48 -1.04
CA LEU A 5 -11.44 1.30 0.11
C LEU A 5 -10.77 2.68 0.13
N LEU A 6 -9.59 2.79 -0.49
CA LEU A 6 -8.85 4.04 -0.63
C LEU A 6 -9.22 4.81 -1.92
N ASN A 7 -10.18 4.32 -2.71
CA ASN A 7 -10.47 4.77 -4.07
C ASN A 7 -9.24 4.70 -5.00
N LEU A 8 -8.45 3.62 -4.87
CA LEU A 8 -7.21 3.38 -5.61
C LEU A 8 -7.20 1.99 -6.28
N GLY A 9 -8.39 1.43 -6.55
CA GLY A 9 -8.56 0.13 -7.21
C GLY A 9 -7.85 0.02 -8.56
N GLU A 10 -7.61 1.16 -9.23
CA GLU A 10 -6.84 1.25 -10.49
C GLU A 10 -5.41 0.69 -10.38
N TYR A 11 -4.83 0.62 -9.18
CA TYR A 11 -3.48 0.09 -8.95
C TYR A 11 -3.44 -1.38 -8.54
N LYS A 12 -4.59 -2.05 -8.44
CA LYS A 12 -4.65 -3.43 -7.97
C LYS A 12 -3.81 -4.38 -8.83
N ASP A 13 -3.90 -4.27 -10.15
CA ASP A 13 -3.08 -5.07 -11.07
C ASP A 13 -1.58 -4.82 -10.91
N ILE A 14 -1.17 -3.58 -10.61
CA ILE A 14 0.24 -3.25 -10.37
C ILE A 14 0.73 -3.97 -9.12
N PHE A 15 -0.02 -3.87 -8.01
CA PHE A 15 0.36 -4.53 -6.76
C PHE A 15 0.41 -6.06 -6.91
N ILE A 16 -0.50 -6.66 -7.69
CA ILE A 16 -0.50 -8.10 -7.98
C ILE A 16 0.71 -8.49 -8.85
N ARG A 17 0.99 -7.74 -9.92
CA ARG A 17 2.12 -8.03 -10.83
C ARG A 17 3.47 -7.91 -10.15
N HIS A 18 3.60 -6.99 -9.19
CA HIS A 18 4.81 -6.81 -8.39
C HIS A 18 4.85 -7.70 -7.14
N ASP A 19 3.88 -8.62 -6.99
CA ASP A 19 3.77 -9.55 -5.87
C ASP A 19 3.80 -8.87 -4.47
N ILE A 20 3.21 -7.69 -4.36
CA ILE A 20 3.18 -6.91 -3.11
C ILE A 20 2.16 -7.53 -2.17
N ARG A 21 2.65 -8.18 -1.12
CA ARG A 21 1.87 -8.91 -0.11
C ARG A 21 1.95 -8.24 1.26
N GLY A 22 1.14 -8.70 2.20
CA GLY A 22 0.91 -8.09 3.53
C GLY A 22 2.13 -7.44 4.19
N ALA A 23 3.27 -8.14 4.31
CA ALA A 23 4.48 -7.57 4.90
C ALA A 23 5.15 -6.52 3.99
N GLU A 24 5.35 -6.81 2.71
CA GLU A 24 5.92 -5.87 1.73
C GLU A 24 5.09 -4.59 1.61
N LEU A 25 3.76 -4.72 1.66
CA LEU A 25 2.83 -3.60 1.67
C LEU A 25 3.09 -2.65 2.83
N LEU A 26 3.40 -3.19 4.01
CA LEU A 26 3.67 -2.38 5.21
C LEU A 26 5.00 -1.62 5.14
N HIS A 27 5.93 -2.06 4.29
CA HIS A 27 7.25 -1.47 4.11
C HIS A 27 7.35 -0.54 2.89
N LEU A 28 6.28 -0.37 2.11
CA LEU A 28 6.32 0.53 0.95
C LEU A 28 6.59 1.97 1.36
N GLU A 29 7.63 2.54 0.78
CA GLU A 29 7.95 3.94 0.92
C GLU A 29 7.53 4.74 -0.32
N ARG A 30 7.68 6.06 -0.22
CA ARG A 30 7.39 6.98 -1.32
C ARG A 30 8.15 6.63 -2.60
N ARG A 31 9.37 6.08 -2.48
CA ARG A 31 10.21 5.74 -3.62
C ARG A 31 9.64 4.54 -4.37
N ASP A 32 9.30 3.48 -3.64
CA ASP A 32 8.70 2.27 -4.22
C ASP A 32 7.40 2.59 -4.96
N LEU A 33 6.54 3.41 -4.37
CA LEU A 33 5.29 3.83 -5.02
C LEU A 33 5.53 4.57 -6.34
N LYS A 34 6.60 5.38 -6.43
CA LYS A 34 6.96 6.02 -7.69
C LYS A 34 7.48 5.02 -8.71
N ASP A 35 8.29 4.07 -8.28
CA ASP A 35 8.87 3.03 -9.15
C ASP A 35 7.81 2.05 -9.65
N LEU A 36 6.73 1.84 -8.88
CA LEU A 36 5.51 1.13 -9.28
C LEU A 36 4.63 1.91 -10.27
N GLY A 37 5.01 3.13 -10.67
CA GLY A 37 4.23 3.95 -11.60
C GLY A 37 3.07 4.71 -10.96
N ILE A 38 3.17 5.06 -9.67
CA ILE A 38 2.19 5.88 -8.94
C ILE A 38 2.79 7.29 -8.70
N PRO A 39 2.80 8.18 -9.72
CA PRO A 39 3.44 9.49 -9.62
C PRO A 39 2.59 10.53 -8.87
N LYS A 40 1.26 10.31 -8.79
CA LYS A 40 0.31 11.25 -8.22
C LYS A 40 0.53 11.39 -6.70
N VAL A 41 0.95 12.57 -6.25
CA VAL A 41 1.24 12.83 -4.82
C VAL A 41 0.06 12.53 -3.90
N GLY A 42 -1.17 12.83 -4.33
CA GLY A 42 -2.36 12.50 -3.56
C GLY A 42 -2.56 10.99 -3.37
N HIS A 43 -2.24 10.20 -4.38
CA HIS A 43 -2.39 8.74 -4.34
C HIS A 43 -1.33 8.14 -3.41
N VAL A 44 -0.08 8.59 -3.57
CA VAL A 44 1.03 8.25 -2.67
C VAL A 44 0.68 8.54 -1.21
N LYS A 45 0.14 9.72 -0.92
CA LYS A 45 -0.25 10.09 0.45
C LYS A 45 -1.33 9.17 1.02
N ARG A 46 -2.38 8.85 0.25
CA ARG A 46 -3.46 7.96 0.69
C ARG A 46 -2.96 6.54 0.96
N ILE A 47 -2.07 6.01 0.11
CA ILE A 47 -1.48 4.68 0.27
C ILE A 47 -0.64 4.63 1.55
N LEU A 48 0.31 5.55 1.73
CA LEU A 48 1.17 5.60 2.91
C LEU A 48 0.37 5.80 4.20
N GLN A 49 -0.67 6.62 4.17
CA GLN A 49 -1.58 6.78 5.31
C GLN A 49 -2.32 5.48 5.61
N GLY A 50 -2.92 4.84 4.60
CA GLY A 50 -3.64 3.58 4.81
C GLY A 50 -2.72 2.45 5.31
N ILE A 51 -1.46 2.42 4.89
CA ILE A 51 -0.45 1.48 5.40
C ILE A 51 -0.18 1.72 6.88
N LYS A 52 0.00 2.99 7.28
CA LYS A 52 0.18 3.36 8.69
C LYS A 52 -1.02 2.97 9.55
N GLU A 53 -2.23 3.07 9.01
CA GLU A 53 -3.46 2.63 9.69
C GLU A 53 -3.52 1.10 9.79
N LEU A 54 -3.20 0.37 8.72
CA LEU A 54 -3.12 -1.09 8.71
C LEU A 54 -2.15 -1.63 9.77
N GLY A 55 -0.93 -1.07 9.85
CA GLY A 55 0.08 -1.50 10.81
C GLY A 55 -0.30 -1.27 12.28
N ARG A 56 -1.26 -0.37 12.56
CA ARG A 56 -1.83 -0.17 13.90
C ARG A 56 -2.95 -1.16 14.23
N SER A 57 -3.59 -1.71 13.21
CA SER A 57 -4.72 -2.64 13.34
C SER A 57 -4.31 -4.11 13.31
N THR A 58 -3.09 -4.44 12.87
CA THR A 58 -2.50 -5.76 13.10
C THR A 58 -2.00 -5.82 14.54
N PRO A 59 -2.64 -6.57 15.48
CA PRO A 59 -1.94 -6.96 16.68
C PRO A 59 -0.72 -7.74 16.20
N GLN A 60 0.46 -7.21 16.53
CA GLN A 60 1.73 -7.90 16.42
C GLN A 60 1.49 -9.28 17.05
N SER A 61 1.39 -10.32 16.21
CA SER A 61 1.14 -11.66 16.70
C SER A 61 2.24 -12.00 17.69
N GLU A 62 1.83 -12.29 18.91
CA GLU A 62 2.64 -12.89 19.96
C GLU A 62 3.42 -14.07 19.37
N VAL A 63 4.75 -13.99 19.45
CA VAL A 63 5.66 -15.15 19.54
C VAL A 63 6.74 -14.84 20.56
#